data_AF-A0A316S8C0-F1
#
_entry.id   AF-A0A316S8C0-F1
#
_cell.length_a   1.000
_cell.length_b   1.000
_cell.length_c   1.000
_cell.angle_alpha   90.00
_cell.angle_beta   90.00
_cell.angle_gamma   90.00
#
_symmetry.space_group_name_H-M   'P 1'
#
loop_
_entity.id
_entity.type
_entity.pdbx_description
1 polymer ?
#
loop_
_entity_poly.entity_id
_entity_poly.type
_entity_poly.pdbx_seq_one_letter_code
_entity_poly.pdbx_strand_id
1 'polypeptide(L)'
;MHYLLEYSPRFSLALALWPLASLVCTLPILAILYRRDGRLRFWSVACAYIVVFYLLGLACFTLYPLPSGNSGPGITYGVKPNLDFWLFARQIRSWNKSAIFELLANVALFVPFGFIVARGAGWGTVRSTLAGFAVSLLVETTQLTGVWHHYAYAYRTFDVDDLLANTTGAFVGWACAAVFTHFVPYRIEPEALEPTHSPSIVRRMVAFVLDMVLTWVVAMVFIVVAQYVLRHYLADWRHFARMMDLVSRWSFRAMLVFFEFLVPLAWKGRTLGGSFVRMSCETRPRRGLLRVVFFVVRLAVFYLVVKFPAYALAALLVWWVVFRAMPYDMLPASRELEPEQG
;
A
#
# COMPACT_ATOMS: atom_id res chain seq x y z
N MET A 1 13.68 31.53 -14.67
CA MET A 1 14.64 30.69 -13.92
C MET A 1 14.43 30.81 -12.41
N HIS A 2 14.24 32.01 -11.85
CA HIS A 2 14.02 32.23 -10.40
C HIS A 2 12.80 31.47 -9.81
N TYR A 3 11.65 31.46 -10.50
CA TYR A 3 10.43 30.77 -10.05
C TYR A 3 10.56 29.23 -9.95
N LEU A 4 11.33 28.58 -10.82
CA LEU A 4 11.53 27.13 -10.76
C LEU A 4 12.40 26.71 -9.57
N LEU A 5 13.28 27.61 -9.11
CA LEU A 5 14.15 27.36 -7.96
C LEU A 5 13.37 27.35 -6.64
N GLU A 6 12.22 28.02 -6.56
CA GLU A 6 11.33 28.00 -5.37
C GLU A 6 10.70 26.62 -5.11
N TYR A 7 10.60 25.79 -6.14
CA TYR A 7 10.09 24.41 -6.04
C TYR A 7 11.20 23.39 -5.73
N SER A 8 12.47 23.78 -5.88
CA SER A 8 13.63 22.89 -5.67
C SER A 8 13.66 22.21 -4.30
N PRO A 9 13.35 22.90 -3.17
CA PRO A 9 13.32 22.25 -1.86
C PRO A 9 12.24 21.18 -1.73
N ARG A 10 11.04 21.42 -2.29
CA ARG A 10 9.90 20.49 -2.26
C ARG A 10 10.24 19.22 -3.02
N PHE A 11 10.83 19.38 -4.21
CA PHE A 11 11.28 18.27 -5.04
C PHE A 11 12.42 17.49 -4.39
N SER A 12 13.40 18.19 -3.82
CA SER A 12 14.55 17.57 -3.13
C SER A 12 14.10 16.73 -1.93
N LEU A 13 13.14 17.24 -1.15
CA LEU A 13 12.55 16.49 -0.04
C LEU A 13 11.82 15.23 -0.54
N ALA A 14 11.00 15.34 -1.58
CA ALA A 14 10.32 14.20 -2.17
C ALA A 14 11.33 13.14 -2.66
N LEU A 15 12.41 13.56 -3.31
CA LEU A 15 13.48 12.68 -3.79
C LEU A 15 14.22 11.99 -2.64
N ALA A 16 14.51 12.72 -1.56
CA ALA A 16 15.18 12.17 -0.38
C ALA A 16 14.33 11.13 0.36
N LEU A 17 13.00 11.36 0.45
CA LEU A 17 12.07 10.44 1.13
C LEU A 17 11.66 9.26 0.25
N TRP A 18 11.84 9.35 -1.07
CA TRP A 18 11.34 8.37 -2.02
C TRP A 18 11.82 6.93 -1.81
N PRO A 19 13.11 6.65 -1.55
CA PRO A 19 13.56 5.28 -1.34
C PRO A 19 12.87 4.61 -0.14
N LEU A 20 12.69 5.35 0.96
CA LEU A 20 12.04 4.85 2.17
C LEU A 20 10.53 4.67 1.97
N ALA A 21 9.86 5.66 1.39
CA ALA A 21 8.43 5.56 1.11
C ALA A 21 8.14 4.41 0.13
N SER A 22 8.98 4.22 -0.89
CA SER A 22 8.82 3.13 -1.84
C SER A 22 9.01 1.76 -1.21
N LEU A 23 9.92 1.61 -0.24
CA LEU A 23 10.07 0.36 0.51
C LEU A 23 8.76 -0.05 1.20
N VAL A 24 8.03 0.94 1.74
CA VAL A 24 6.78 0.70 2.48
C VAL A 24 5.56 0.59 1.56
N CYS A 25 5.41 1.51 0.62
CA CYS A 25 4.18 1.69 -0.16
C CYS A 25 4.13 0.86 -1.45
N THR A 26 5.28 0.45 -2.01
CA THR A 26 5.29 -0.32 -3.27
C THR A 26 4.67 -1.70 -3.09
N LEU A 27 4.92 -2.37 -1.96
CA LEU A 27 4.41 -3.71 -1.69
C LEU A 27 2.86 -3.76 -1.66
N PRO A 28 2.15 -2.89 -0.92
CA PRO A 28 0.69 -2.80 -0.99
C PRO A 28 0.16 -2.52 -2.40
N ILE A 29 0.78 -1.58 -3.13
CA ILE A 29 0.35 -1.24 -4.50
C ILE A 29 0.51 -2.47 -5.42
N LEU A 30 1.66 -3.15 -5.35
CA LEU A 30 1.90 -4.38 -6.10
C LEU A 30 0.91 -5.48 -5.74
N ALA A 31 0.58 -5.64 -4.45
CA ALA A 31 -0.41 -6.62 -4.02
C ALA A 31 -1.79 -6.32 -4.63
N ILE A 32 -2.21 -5.04 -4.63
CA ILE A 32 -3.47 -4.60 -5.26
C ILE A 32 -3.46 -4.86 -6.77
N LEU A 33 -2.39 -4.44 -7.46
CA LEU A 33 -2.23 -4.67 -8.90
C LEU A 33 -2.22 -6.16 -9.23
N TYR A 34 -1.58 -6.98 -8.39
CA TYR A 34 -1.55 -8.42 -8.57
C TYR A 34 -2.93 -9.06 -8.39
N ARG A 35 -3.67 -8.68 -7.34
CA ARG A 35 -5.03 -9.17 -7.10
C ARG A 35 -5.96 -8.83 -8.27
N ARG A 36 -5.75 -7.67 -8.88
CA ARG A 36 -6.57 -7.18 -10.00
C ARG A 36 -6.19 -7.85 -11.33
N ASP A 37 -4.89 -8.02 -11.60
CA ASP A 37 -4.37 -8.42 -12.92
C ASP A 37 -4.00 -9.92 -12.98
N GLY A 38 -3.86 -10.60 -11.85
CA GLY A 38 -3.41 -12.00 -11.74
C GLY A 38 -1.92 -12.24 -11.99
N ARG A 39 -1.19 -11.22 -12.46
CA ARG A 39 0.25 -11.25 -12.76
C ARG A 39 0.92 -9.91 -12.44
N LEU A 40 2.18 -9.94 -12.02
CA LEU A 40 3.02 -8.73 -11.98
C LEU A 40 3.84 -8.68 -13.26
N ARG A 41 3.69 -7.59 -14.03
CA ARG A 41 4.59 -7.28 -15.15
C ARG A 41 5.69 -6.36 -14.63
N PHE A 42 6.86 -6.36 -15.28
CA PHE A 42 7.93 -5.42 -14.95
C PHE A 42 7.44 -3.97 -14.90
N TRP A 43 6.64 -3.56 -15.90
CA TRP A 43 6.04 -2.23 -15.94
C TRP A 43 5.07 -1.94 -14.79
N SER A 44 4.40 -2.95 -14.21
CA SER A 44 3.57 -2.76 -13.02
C SER A 44 4.41 -2.36 -11.81
N VAL A 45 5.64 -2.88 -11.70
CA VAL A 45 6.60 -2.52 -10.64
C VAL A 45 7.14 -1.11 -10.84
N ALA A 46 7.58 -0.79 -12.07
CA ALA A 46 8.04 0.56 -12.40
C ALA A 46 6.93 1.60 -12.15
N CYS A 47 5.70 1.34 -12.60
CA CYS A 47 4.56 2.21 -12.35
C CYS A 47 4.25 2.36 -10.87
N ALA A 48 4.26 1.28 -10.08
CA ALA A 48 4.03 1.37 -8.64
C ALA A 48 5.07 2.28 -7.95
N TYR A 49 6.34 2.12 -8.32
CA TYR A 49 7.44 2.94 -7.79
C TYR A 49 7.30 4.42 -8.15
N ILE A 50 6.90 4.73 -9.39
CA ILE A 50 6.62 6.09 -9.86
C ILE A 50 5.37 6.68 -9.18
N VAL A 51 4.32 5.88 -8.95
CA VAL A 51 3.12 6.33 -8.23
C VAL A 51 3.47 6.75 -6.80
N VAL A 52 4.34 6.02 -6.11
CA VAL A 52 4.81 6.43 -4.77
C VAL A 52 5.55 7.76 -4.84
N PHE A 53 6.43 7.94 -5.83
CA PHE A 53 7.13 9.21 -6.03
C PHE A 53 6.14 10.36 -6.24
N TYR A 54 5.15 10.14 -7.11
CA TYR A 54 4.13 11.13 -7.40
C TYR A 54 3.32 11.51 -6.15
N LEU A 55 2.86 10.54 -5.36
CA LEU A 55 2.08 10.80 -4.15
C LEU A 55 2.92 11.55 -3.09
N LEU A 56 4.21 11.21 -2.96
CA LEU A 56 5.13 12.00 -2.14
C LEU A 56 5.32 13.41 -2.67
N GLY A 57 5.47 13.55 -3.99
CA GLY A 57 5.53 14.84 -4.67
C GLY A 57 4.29 15.67 -4.36
N LEU A 58 3.09 15.12 -4.55
CA LEU A 58 1.83 15.77 -4.22
C LEU A 58 1.82 16.29 -2.78
N ALA A 59 2.21 15.46 -1.80
CA ALA A 59 2.30 15.87 -0.40
C ALA A 59 3.35 16.97 -0.17
N CYS A 60 4.55 16.84 -0.73
CA CYS A 60 5.63 17.82 -0.55
C CYS A 60 5.28 19.16 -1.23
N PHE A 61 4.70 19.13 -2.43
CA PHE A 61 4.40 20.35 -3.18
C PHE A 61 3.28 21.17 -2.54
N THR A 62 2.34 20.49 -1.87
CA THR A 62 1.18 21.12 -1.21
C THR A 62 1.45 21.50 0.25
N LEU A 63 2.16 20.66 1.02
CA LEU A 63 2.36 20.88 2.45
C LEU A 63 3.70 21.52 2.82
N TYR A 64 4.75 21.33 2.03
CA TYR A 64 6.08 21.91 2.33
C TYR A 64 6.21 23.33 1.74
N PRO A 65 6.86 24.29 2.43
CA PRO A 65 7.55 24.17 3.73
C PRO A 65 6.60 24.17 4.93
N LEU A 66 6.99 23.42 5.96
CA LEU A 66 6.30 23.45 7.26
C LEU A 66 6.79 24.65 8.09
N PRO A 67 5.92 25.25 8.93
CA PRO A 67 6.33 26.32 9.84
C PRO A 67 7.50 25.89 10.72
N SER A 68 8.48 26.80 10.86
CA SER A 68 9.68 26.62 11.68
C SER A 68 10.13 27.95 12.28
N GLY A 69 10.92 27.89 13.36
CA GLY A 69 11.36 29.06 14.11
C GLY A 69 10.36 29.53 15.16
N ASN A 70 10.47 30.80 15.57
CA ASN A 70 9.69 31.37 16.68
C ASN A 70 8.56 32.31 16.23
N SER A 71 8.47 32.66 14.94
CA SER A 71 7.50 33.61 14.41
C SER A 71 7.18 33.33 12.94
N GLY A 72 5.93 33.58 12.53
CA GLY A 72 5.48 33.45 11.14
C GLY A 72 4.09 32.83 11.00
N PRO A 73 3.64 32.61 9.75
CA PRO A 73 2.40 31.90 9.45
C PRO A 73 2.40 30.51 10.10
N GLY A 74 1.30 30.16 10.77
CA GLY A 74 1.18 28.90 11.52
C GLY A 74 1.70 28.93 12.96
N ILE A 75 2.58 29.89 13.30
CA ILE A 75 3.19 30.01 14.64
C ILE A 75 2.58 31.19 15.41
N THR A 76 2.67 32.40 14.86
CA THR A 76 2.23 33.63 15.53
C THR A 76 0.92 34.19 14.97
N TYR A 77 0.58 33.86 13.73
CA TYR A 77 -0.66 34.29 13.08
C TYR A 77 -1.11 33.28 12.02
N GLY A 78 -2.39 33.34 11.66
CA GLY A 78 -2.99 32.52 10.61
C GLY A 78 -3.16 33.27 9.29
N VAL A 79 -3.15 32.52 8.20
CA VAL A 79 -3.52 33.03 6.86
C VAL A 79 -5.03 32.89 6.67
N LYS A 80 -5.70 33.94 6.19
CA LYS A 80 -7.16 33.93 5.98
C LYS A 80 -7.51 33.05 4.76
N PRO A 81 -8.61 32.28 4.80
CA PRO A 81 -9.06 31.48 3.67
C PRO A 81 -9.56 32.37 2.53
N ASN A 82 -9.33 31.94 1.29
CA ASN A 82 -9.97 32.47 0.09
C ASN A 82 -11.19 31.61 -0.27
N LEU A 83 -12.37 32.19 -0.20
CA LEU A 83 -13.65 31.54 -0.51
C LEU A 83 -14.34 32.15 -1.75
N ASP A 84 -13.65 33.03 -2.48
CA ASP A 84 -14.21 33.71 -3.65
C ASP A 84 -14.00 32.88 -4.93
N PHE A 85 -15.04 32.15 -5.33
CA PHE A 85 -15.08 31.33 -6.55
C PHE A 85 -14.84 32.11 -7.86
N TRP A 86 -14.85 33.45 -7.84
CA TRP A 86 -14.67 34.30 -9.01
C TRP A 86 -13.28 34.94 -9.08
N LEU A 87 -12.44 34.74 -8.07
CA LEU A 87 -11.11 35.34 -8.03
C LEU A 87 -10.28 34.89 -9.24
N PHE A 88 -10.24 33.59 -9.52
CA PHE A 88 -9.58 33.05 -10.69
C PHE A 88 -10.03 33.70 -12.02
N ALA A 89 -11.33 33.84 -12.24
CA ALA A 89 -11.86 34.45 -13.47
C ALA A 89 -11.37 35.91 -13.65
N ARG A 90 -11.27 36.66 -12.54
CA ARG A 90 -10.74 38.03 -12.55
C ARG A 90 -9.23 38.05 -12.77
N GLN A 91 -8.49 37.09 -12.20
CA GLN A 91 -7.04 36.95 -12.40
C GLN A 91 -6.67 36.57 -13.84
N ILE A 92 -7.45 35.72 -14.50
CA ILE A 92 -7.30 35.46 -15.95
C ILE A 92 -7.57 36.73 -16.74
N ARG A 93 -8.69 37.42 -16.45
CA ARG A 93 -9.10 38.62 -17.18
C ARG A 93 -8.06 39.73 -17.08
N SER A 94 -7.37 39.83 -15.94
CA SER A 94 -6.28 40.80 -15.72
C SER A 94 -4.92 40.32 -16.21
N TRP A 95 -4.83 39.15 -16.84
CA TRP A 95 -3.58 38.55 -17.34
C TRP A 95 -2.48 38.44 -16.26
N ASN A 96 -2.88 38.11 -15.03
CA ASN A 96 -1.93 37.87 -13.95
C ASN A 96 -1.18 36.55 -14.22
N LYS A 97 0.04 36.66 -14.75
CA LYS A 97 0.85 35.51 -15.17
C LYS A 97 1.15 34.53 -14.03
N SER A 98 1.38 35.03 -12.81
CA SER A 98 1.69 34.18 -11.66
C SER A 98 0.48 33.37 -11.23
N ALA A 99 -0.70 34.01 -11.13
CA ALA A 99 -1.95 33.33 -10.79
C ALA A 99 -2.37 32.30 -11.86
N ILE A 100 -2.22 32.64 -13.15
CA ILE A 100 -2.48 31.70 -14.25
C ILE A 100 -1.55 30.49 -14.15
N PHE A 101 -0.26 30.71 -13.85
CA PHE A 101 0.71 29.62 -13.69
C PHE A 101 0.36 28.73 -12.49
N GLU A 102 0.01 29.31 -11.34
CA GLU A 102 -0.40 28.57 -10.14
C GLU A 102 -1.60 27.66 -10.44
N LEU A 103 -2.64 28.19 -11.10
CA LEU A 103 -3.77 27.38 -11.51
C LEU A 103 -3.35 26.25 -12.46
N LEU A 104 -2.59 26.54 -13.52
CA LEU A 104 -2.15 25.52 -14.46
C LEU A 104 -1.27 24.46 -13.79
N ALA A 105 -0.44 24.85 -12.82
CA ALA A 105 0.38 23.94 -12.03
C ALA A 105 -0.48 23.03 -11.15
N ASN A 106 -1.53 23.56 -10.51
CA ASN A 106 -2.47 22.77 -9.71
C ASN A 106 -3.27 21.77 -10.57
N VAL A 107 -3.76 22.20 -11.74
CA VAL A 107 -4.36 21.29 -12.73
C VAL A 107 -3.36 20.19 -13.10
N ALA A 108 -2.14 20.56 -13.51
CA ALA A 108 -1.12 19.62 -13.93
C ALA A 108 -0.71 18.64 -12.81
N LEU A 109 -0.68 19.12 -11.56
CA LEU A 109 -0.35 18.31 -10.39
C LEU A 109 -1.37 17.19 -10.16
N PHE A 110 -2.64 17.40 -10.48
CA PHE A 110 -3.70 16.39 -10.29
C PHE A 110 -4.02 15.53 -11.54
N VAL A 111 -3.49 15.88 -12.71
CA VAL A 111 -3.61 15.03 -13.92
C VAL A 111 -3.09 13.60 -13.68
N PRO A 112 -1.90 13.38 -13.09
CA PRO A 112 -1.45 12.02 -12.80
C PRO A 112 -2.37 11.29 -11.82
N PHE A 113 -2.91 11.97 -10.80
CA PHE A 113 -3.88 11.37 -9.87
C PHE A 113 -5.09 10.81 -10.62
N GLY A 114 -5.73 11.63 -11.45
CA GLY A 114 -6.87 11.23 -12.27
C GLY A 114 -6.55 10.05 -13.17
N PHE A 115 -5.37 10.07 -13.81
CA PHE A 115 -4.92 8.97 -14.65
C PHE A 115 -4.71 7.67 -13.87
N ILE A 116 -4.07 7.75 -12.70
CA ILE A 116 -3.74 6.60 -11.85
C ILE A 116 -5.02 5.94 -11.32
N VAL A 117 -5.99 6.70 -10.82
CA VAL A 117 -7.23 6.10 -10.29
C VAL A 117 -8.11 5.52 -11.41
N ALA A 118 -8.14 6.17 -12.58
CA ALA A 118 -8.83 5.64 -13.75
C ALA A 118 -8.19 4.32 -14.24
N ARG A 119 -6.88 4.33 -14.49
CA ARG A 119 -6.17 3.18 -15.10
C ARG A 119 -5.82 2.09 -14.10
N GLY A 120 -5.50 2.47 -12.87
CA GLY A 120 -5.05 1.59 -11.77
C GLY A 120 -6.21 1.02 -10.95
N ALA A 121 -7.24 1.80 -10.68
CA ALA A 121 -8.40 1.31 -9.91
C ALA A 121 -9.63 1.01 -10.79
N GLY A 122 -9.59 1.34 -12.07
CA GLY A 122 -10.73 1.13 -13.00
C GLY A 122 -11.89 2.07 -12.70
N TRP A 123 -11.62 3.24 -12.10
CA TRP A 123 -12.67 4.16 -11.69
C TRP A 123 -13.23 4.95 -12.88
N GLY A 124 -14.56 5.11 -12.92
CA GLY A 124 -15.24 5.97 -13.88
C GLY A 124 -15.00 7.46 -13.61
N THR A 125 -15.54 8.32 -14.49
CA THR A 125 -15.32 9.77 -14.44
C THR A 125 -15.74 10.37 -13.10
N VAL A 126 -16.97 10.09 -12.64
CA VAL A 126 -17.54 10.65 -11.40
C VAL A 126 -16.67 10.29 -10.20
N ARG A 127 -16.32 9.02 -10.05
CA ARG A 127 -15.53 8.54 -8.91
C ARG A 127 -14.11 9.12 -8.93
N SER A 128 -13.50 9.26 -10.11
CA SER A 128 -12.16 9.81 -10.26
C SER A 128 -12.13 11.30 -9.93
N THR A 129 -13.09 12.07 -10.43
CA THR A 129 -13.22 13.51 -10.16
C THR A 129 -13.55 13.79 -8.70
N LEU A 130 -14.52 13.07 -8.10
CA LEU A 130 -14.85 13.21 -6.68
C LEU A 130 -13.69 12.83 -5.77
N ALA A 131 -12.89 11.83 -6.14
CA ALA A 131 -11.69 11.49 -5.38
C ALA A 131 -10.62 12.60 -5.48
N GLY A 132 -10.46 13.22 -6.65
CA GLY A 132 -9.57 14.37 -6.83
C GLY A 132 -10.00 15.54 -5.96
N PHE A 133 -11.31 15.86 -5.97
CA PHE A 133 -11.90 16.87 -5.08
C PHE A 133 -11.66 16.54 -3.61
N ALA A 134 -11.92 15.30 -3.17
CA ALA A 134 -11.75 14.90 -1.78
C ALA A 134 -10.29 14.98 -1.32
N VAL A 135 -9.34 14.59 -2.18
CA VAL A 135 -7.90 14.72 -1.88
C VAL A 135 -7.49 16.19 -1.83
N SER A 136 -7.97 17.02 -2.75
CA SER A 136 -7.71 18.46 -2.70
C SER A 136 -8.29 19.09 -1.43
N LEU A 137 -9.52 18.75 -1.06
CA LEU A 137 -10.16 19.25 0.16
C LEU A 137 -9.42 18.82 1.42
N LEU A 138 -8.91 17.57 1.45
CA LEU A 138 -8.08 17.07 2.54
C LEU A 138 -6.80 17.90 2.68
N VAL A 139 -6.14 18.23 1.56
CA VAL A 139 -4.93 19.07 1.54
C VAL A 139 -5.25 20.47 2.07
N GLU A 140 -6.26 21.13 1.50
CA GLU A 140 -6.65 22.48 1.90
C GLU A 140 -7.06 22.54 3.39
N THR A 141 -7.80 21.53 3.87
CA THR A 141 -8.19 21.42 5.28
C THR A 141 -6.98 21.17 6.19
N THR A 142 -6.01 20.37 5.74
CA THR A 142 -4.75 20.17 6.46
C THR A 142 -3.98 21.48 6.59
N GLN A 143 -3.99 22.33 5.57
CA GLN A 143 -3.35 23.65 5.62
C GLN A 143 -4.11 24.62 6.54
N LEU A 144 -5.44 24.69 6.40
CA LEU A 144 -6.34 25.54 7.20
C LEU A 144 -6.23 25.25 8.70
N THR A 145 -6.11 23.98 9.06
CA THR A 145 -6.07 23.53 10.46
C THR A 145 -4.67 23.55 11.06
N GLY A 146 -3.64 23.97 10.32
CA GLY A 146 -2.27 23.93 10.84
C GLY A 146 -1.74 22.51 11.01
N VAL A 147 -1.97 21.63 10.02
CA VAL A 147 -1.69 20.20 10.10
C VAL A 147 -2.42 19.57 11.29
N TRP A 148 -3.74 19.71 11.31
CA TRP A 148 -4.60 19.12 12.35
C TRP A 148 -4.23 19.58 13.77
N HIS A 149 -4.06 20.89 13.94
CA HIS A 149 -3.65 21.54 15.20
C HIS A 149 -2.25 21.16 15.71
N HIS A 150 -1.40 20.59 14.86
CA HIS A 150 0.03 20.50 15.17
C HIS A 150 0.66 21.91 15.27
N TYR A 151 0.19 22.84 14.44
CA TYR A 151 0.47 24.26 14.50
C TYR A 151 -0.74 25.02 15.02
N ALA A 152 -0.50 26.13 15.74
CA ALA A 152 -1.56 26.91 16.39
C ALA A 152 -2.49 27.62 15.38
N TYR A 153 -2.01 27.87 14.16
CA TYR A 153 -2.74 28.61 13.14
C TYR A 153 -2.62 27.98 11.74
N ALA A 154 -3.47 28.43 10.81
CA ALA A 154 -3.33 28.14 9.39
C ALA A 154 -2.00 28.69 8.85
N TYR A 155 -1.17 27.84 8.26
CA TYR A 155 0.15 28.25 7.75
C TYR A 155 0.18 28.52 6.25
N ARG A 156 -0.89 28.12 5.54
CA ARG A 156 -1.15 28.46 4.13
C ARG A 156 -2.61 28.86 3.97
N THR A 157 -2.90 29.56 2.88
CA THR A 157 -4.25 29.93 2.49
C THR A 157 -5.01 28.68 2.07
N PHE A 158 -6.18 28.44 2.69
CA PHE A 158 -7.18 27.54 2.11
C PHE A 158 -7.76 28.24 0.87
N ASP A 159 -7.64 27.65 -0.30
CA ASP A 159 -8.09 28.25 -1.56
C ASP A 159 -9.12 27.40 -2.31
N VAL A 160 -10.30 27.96 -2.49
CA VAL A 160 -11.38 27.33 -3.28
C VAL A 160 -11.01 27.23 -4.76
N ASP A 161 -10.21 28.16 -5.29
CA ASP A 161 -9.74 28.09 -6.67
C ASP A 161 -8.80 26.89 -6.87
N ASP A 162 -8.01 26.52 -5.84
CA ASP A 162 -7.15 25.33 -5.86
C ASP A 162 -7.99 24.05 -5.86
N LEU A 163 -9.10 24.01 -5.12
CA LEU A 163 -10.05 22.89 -5.18
C LEU A 163 -10.57 22.69 -6.61
N LEU A 164 -10.95 23.77 -7.29
CA LEU A 164 -11.45 23.72 -8.66
C LEU A 164 -10.35 23.28 -9.64
N ALA A 165 -9.14 23.85 -9.52
CA ALA A 165 -8.00 23.52 -10.36
C ALA A 165 -7.61 22.03 -10.23
N ASN A 166 -7.44 21.56 -9.00
CA ASN A 166 -7.07 20.17 -8.71
C ASN A 166 -8.16 19.18 -9.14
N THR A 167 -9.44 19.51 -8.92
CA THR A 167 -10.57 18.70 -9.40
C THR A 167 -10.61 18.62 -10.92
N THR A 168 -10.36 19.75 -11.59
CA THR A 168 -10.23 19.80 -13.06
C THR A 168 -9.06 18.95 -13.55
N GLY A 169 -7.92 19.03 -12.87
CA GLY A 169 -6.76 18.16 -13.12
C GLY A 169 -7.11 16.68 -13.04
N ALA A 170 -7.83 16.25 -12.00
CA ALA A 170 -8.28 14.87 -11.85
C ALA A 170 -9.22 14.43 -12.98
N PHE A 171 -10.15 15.29 -13.41
CA PHE A 171 -11.01 15.03 -14.57
C PHE A 171 -10.19 14.89 -15.86
N VAL A 172 -9.27 15.81 -16.14
CA VAL A 172 -8.40 15.77 -17.33
C VAL A 172 -7.54 14.51 -17.30
N GLY A 173 -6.98 14.15 -16.14
CA GLY A 173 -6.24 12.91 -15.94
C GLY A 173 -7.05 11.66 -16.26
N TRP A 174 -8.31 11.61 -15.81
CA TRP A 174 -9.23 10.53 -16.16
C TRP A 174 -9.49 10.49 -17.68
N ALA A 175 -9.71 11.64 -18.33
CA ALA A 175 -9.93 11.71 -19.77
C ALA A 175 -8.71 11.20 -20.55
N CYS A 176 -7.51 11.60 -20.15
CA CYS A 176 -6.25 11.09 -20.69
C CYS A 176 -6.15 9.56 -20.53
N ALA A 177 -6.54 9.01 -19.38
CA ALA A 177 -6.56 7.57 -19.15
C ALA A 177 -7.61 6.85 -20.00
N ALA A 178 -8.76 7.45 -20.25
CA ALA A 178 -9.79 6.90 -21.13
C ALA A 178 -9.28 6.80 -22.57
N VAL A 179 -8.66 7.87 -23.10
CA VAL A 179 -8.00 7.88 -24.41
C VAL A 179 -6.86 6.85 -24.45
N PHE A 180 -6.01 6.83 -23.43
CA PHE A 180 -4.93 5.85 -23.35
C PHE A 180 -5.43 4.41 -23.34
N THR A 181 -6.54 4.14 -22.65
CA THR A 181 -7.14 2.80 -22.57
C THR A 181 -7.70 2.34 -23.91
N HIS A 182 -8.14 3.27 -24.77
CA HIS A 182 -8.53 2.97 -26.14
C HIS A 182 -7.36 2.37 -26.96
N PHE A 183 -6.16 2.93 -26.84
CA PHE A 183 -4.97 2.43 -27.54
C PHE A 183 -4.27 1.26 -26.83
N VAL A 184 -4.32 1.24 -25.50
CA VAL A 184 -3.69 0.22 -24.65
C VAL A 184 -4.77 -0.43 -23.79
N PRO A 185 -5.53 -1.39 -24.37
CA PRO A 185 -6.66 -2.01 -23.67
C PRO A 185 -6.21 -2.77 -22.42
N TYR A 186 -7.08 -2.77 -21.42
CA TYR A 186 -6.86 -3.53 -20.19
C TYR A 186 -7.21 -5.00 -20.41
N ARG A 187 -6.24 -5.90 -20.23
CA ARG A 187 -6.48 -7.36 -20.29
C ARG A 187 -6.57 -7.92 -18.88
N ILE A 188 -7.79 -8.12 -18.39
CA ILE A 188 -8.05 -9.02 -17.27
C ILE A 188 -8.16 -10.43 -17.86
N GLU A 189 -7.31 -11.35 -17.42
CA GLU A 189 -7.46 -12.76 -17.78
C GLU A 189 -8.59 -13.37 -16.91
N PRO A 190 -9.64 -13.98 -17.50
CA PRO A 190 -10.74 -14.58 -16.74
C PRO A 190 -10.28 -15.63 -15.73
N GLU A 191 -9.22 -16.36 -16.05
CA GLU A 191 -8.54 -17.33 -15.16
C GLU A 191 -7.94 -16.69 -13.90
N ALA A 192 -7.79 -15.37 -13.87
CA ALA A 192 -7.37 -14.67 -12.66
C ALA A 192 -8.46 -14.62 -11.59
N LEU A 193 -9.72 -14.95 -11.89
CA LEU A 193 -10.84 -14.90 -10.93
C LEU A 193 -10.90 -16.13 -10.01
N GLU A 194 -10.50 -17.31 -10.50
CA GLU A 194 -10.50 -18.54 -9.73
C GLU A 194 -9.19 -18.73 -8.92
N PRO A 195 -9.24 -19.35 -7.72
CA PRO A 195 -8.04 -19.69 -6.99
C PRO A 195 -7.17 -20.71 -7.74
N THR A 196 -5.93 -20.33 -8.07
CA THR A 196 -4.99 -21.26 -8.73
C THR A 196 -4.39 -22.26 -7.72
N HIS A 197 -4.26 -23.51 -8.16
CA HIS A 197 -3.53 -24.57 -7.45
C HIS A 197 -2.09 -24.76 -7.96
N SER A 198 -1.69 -24.02 -9.00
CA SER A 198 -0.33 -24.01 -9.55
C SER A 198 0.28 -22.59 -9.51
N PRO A 199 0.35 -21.94 -8.33
CA PRO A 199 0.79 -20.56 -8.23
C PRO A 199 2.27 -20.40 -8.59
N SER A 200 2.57 -19.35 -9.37
CA SER A 200 3.94 -18.93 -9.70
C SER A 200 4.70 -18.46 -8.44
N ILE A 201 6.04 -18.43 -8.50
CA ILE A 201 6.86 -17.97 -7.38
C ILE A 201 6.51 -16.55 -6.93
N VAL A 202 6.22 -15.65 -7.87
CA VAL A 202 5.83 -14.27 -7.54
C VAL A 202 4.51 -14.27 -6.76
N ARG A 203 3.52 -15.09 -7.15
CA ARG A 203 2.26 -15.23 -6.40
C ARG A 203 2.52 -15.70 -4.97
N ARG A 204 3.37 -16.71 -4.81
CA ARG A 204 3.75 -17.28 -3.51
C ARG A 204 4.49 -16.26 -2.64
N MET A 205 5.39 -15.48 -3.23
CA MET A 205 6.12 -14.42 -2.52
C MET A 205 5.18 -13.32 -2.02
N VAL A 206 4.26 -12.84 -2.87
CA VAL A 206 3.28 -11.82 -2.45
C VAL A 206 2.38 -12.37 -1.34
N ALA A 207 1.87 -13.61 -1.47
CA ALA A 207 1.08 -14.26 -0.42
C ALA A 207 1.87 -14.36 0.89
N PHE A 208 3.11 -14.85 0.83
CA PHE A 208 3.99 -14.98 1.99
C PHE A 208 4.24 -13.62 2.66
N VAL A 209 4.56 -12.57 1.91
CA VAL A 209 4.77 -11.23 2.49
C VAL A 209 3.50 -10.73 3.17
N LEU A 210 2.34 -10.88 2.55
CA LEU A 210 1.06 -10.50 3.14
C LEU A 210 0.76 -11.28 4.43
N ASP A 211 0.95 -12.60 4.41
CA ASP A 211 0.72 -13.46 5.57
C ASP A 211 1.70 -13.14 6.71
N MET A 212 2.98 -12.86 6.41
CA MET A 212 3.98 -12.47 7.42
C MET A 212 3.70 -11.10 8.02
N VAL A 213 3.34 -10.11 7.20
CA VAL A 213 2.95 -8.77 7.68
C VAL A 213 1.72 -8.88 8.57
N LEU A 214 0.71 -9.62 8.15
CA LEU A 214 -0.50 -9.84 8.96
C LEU A 214 -0.16 -10.54 10.28
N THR A 215 0.63 -11.59 10.24
CA THR A 215 1.09 -12.32 11.43
C THR A 215 1.81 -11.39 12.40
N TRP A 216 2.70 -10.54 11.90
CA TRP A 216 3.44 -9.58 12.71
C TRP A 216 2.55 -8.49 13.31
N VAL A 217 1.65 -7.90 12.53
CA VAL A 217 0.70 -6.87 12.99
C VAL A 217 -0.21 -7.42 14.08
N VAL A 218 -0.80 -8.60 13.86
CA VAL A 218 -1.71 -9.23 14.84
C VAL A 218 -0.95 -9.62 16.11
N ALA A 219 0.28 -10.14 15.99
CA ALA A 219 1.13 -10.40 17.15
C ALA A 219 1.47 -9.13 17.93
N MET A 220 1.76 -8.01 17.24
CA MET A 220 2.05 -6.73 17.88
C MET A 220 0.83 -6.17 18.62
N VAL A 221 -0.35 -6.22 17.99
CA VAL A 221 -1.61 -5.82 18.64
C VAL A 221 -1.86 -6.68 19.87
N PHE A 222 -1.67 -8.00 19.78
CA PHE A 222 -1.82 -8.90 20.92
C PHE A 222 -0.84 -8.54 22.05
N ILE A 223 0.42 -8.24 21.74
CA ILE A 223 1.42 -7.81 22.75
C ILE A 223 0.97 -6.50 23.42
N VAL A 224 0.52 -5.50 22.67
CA VAL A 224 0.07 -4.21 23.21
C VAL A 224 -1.16 -4.38 24.11
N VAL A 225 -2.14 -5.18 23.68
CA VAL A 225 -3.33 -5.50 24.49
C VAL A 225 -2.93 -6.26 25.74
N ALA A 226 -2.07 -7.27 25.63
CA ALA A 226 -1.59 -8.04 26.77
C ALA A 226 -0.80 -7.16 27.75
N GLN A 227 -0.01 -6.19 27.26
CA GLN A 227 0.68 -5.22 28.08
C GLN A 227 -0.31 -4.38 28.89
N TYR A 228 -1.35 -3.83 28.24
CA TYR A 228 -2.37 -3.04 28.92
C TYR A 228 -3.12 -3.87 29.98
N VAL A 229 -3.58 -5.07 29.61
CA VAL A 229 -4.33 -5.97 30.50
C VAL A 229 -3.46 -6.42 31.68
N LEU A 230 -2.27 -6.95 31.42
CA LEU A 230 -1.39 -7.45 32.49
C LEU A 230 -0.90 -6.33 33.39
N ARG A 231 -0.69 -5.11 32.87
CA ARG A 231 -0.34 -3.96 33.70
C ARG A 231 -1.48 -3.55 34.63
N HIS A 232 -2.74 -3.73 34.21
CA HIS A 232 -3.90 -3.46 35.05
C HIS A 232 -4.05 -4.45 36.20
N TYR A 233 -3.78 -5.74 35.98
CA TYR A 233 -3.99 -6.80 36.98
C TYR A 233 -2.75 -7.16 37.80
N LEU A 234 -1.54 -6.93 37.30
CA LEU A 234 -0.29 -7.29 37.98
C LEU A 234 0.39 -6.05 38.57
N ALA A 235 0.27 -5.88 39.89
CA ALA A 235 0.94 -4.79 40.62
C ALA A 235 2.46 -4.98 40.73
N ASP A 236 2.93 -6.23 40.89
CA ASP A 236 4.38 -6.52 40.99
C ASP A 236 5.04 -6.50 39.60
N TRP A 237 6.01 -5.59 39.45
CA TRP A 237 6.83 -5.44 38.26
C TRP A 237 7.55 -6.73 37.85
N ARG A 238 8.03 -7.54 38.81
CA ARG A 238 8.75 -8.79 38.49
C ARG A 238 7.84 -9.84 37.88
N HIS A 239 6.59 -9.93 38.36
CA HIS A 239 5.58 -10.82 37.77
C HIS A 239 5.16 -10.33 36.39
N PHE A 240 4.88 -9.03 36.26
CA PHE A 240 4.55 -8.40 34.98
C PHE A 240 5.63 -8.63 33.92
N ALA A 241 6.90 -8.36 34.26
CA ALA A 241 8.02 -8.51 33.32
C ALA A 241 8.19 -9.96 32.84
N ARG A 242 8.06 -10.95 33.74
CA ARG A 242 8.11 -12.38 33.37
C ARG A 242 6.98 -12.77 32.41
N MET A 243 5.76 -12.29 32.67
CA MET A 243 4.62 -12.56 31.79
C MET A 243 4.79 -11.88 30.42
N MET A 244 5.27 -10.63 30.39
CA MET A 244 5.56 -9.90 29.15
C MET A 244 6.66 -10.55 28.32
N ASP A 245 7.69 -11.10 28.96
CA ASP A 245 8.73 -11.86 28.26
C ASP A 245 8.16 -13.14 27.61
N LEU A 246 7.30 -13.88 28.32
CA LEU A 246 6.60 -15.04 27.75
C LEU A 246 5.69 -14.64 26.57
N VAL A 247 4.87 -13.60 26.75
CA VAL A 247 4.00 -13.06 25.71
C VAL A 247 4.82 -12.66 24.49
N SER A 248 5.86 -11.86 24.67
CA SER A 248 6.69 -11.38 23.56
C SER A 248 7.39 -12.52 22.82
N ARG A 249 7.88 -13.53 23.56
CA ARG A 249 8.51 -14.71 22.96
C ARG A 249 7.52 -15.52 22.13
N TRP A 250 6.31 -15.78 22.63
CA TRP A 250 5.40 -16.76 22.02
C TRP A 250 4.37 -16.16 21.05
N SER A 251 4.05 -14.87 21.14
CA SER A 251 2.98 -14.24 20.34
C SER A 251 3.16 -14.45 18.85
N PHE A 252 4.33 -14.11 18.30
CA PHE A 252 4.59 -14.30 16.87
C PHE A 252 4.49 -15.77 16.44
N ARG A 253 5.04 -16.70 17.24
CA ARG A 253 4.99 -18.15 16.93
C ARG A 253 3.57 -18.69 16.95
N ALA A 254 2.78 -18.29 17.94
CA ALA A 254 1.38 -18.64 18.05
C ALA A 254 0.57 -18.12 16.85
N MET A 255 0.77 -16.86 16.46
CA MET A 255 0.12 -16.28 15.29
C MET A 255 0.58 -16.95 13.98
N LEU A 256 1.86 -17.30 13.86
CA LEU A 256 2.36 -18.03 12.69
C LEU A 256 1.68 -19.40 12.55
N VAL A 257 1.57 -20.17 13.65
CA VAL A 257 0.81 -21.44 13.66
C VAL A 257 -0.66 -21.20 13.29
N PHE A 258 -1.29 -20.19 13.87
CA PHE A 258 -2.68 -19.88 13.60
C PHE A 258 -2.91 -19.58 12.10
N PHE A 259 -2.17 -18.63 11.52
CA PHE A 259 -2.40 -18.19 10.14
C PHE A 259 -1.85 -19.15 9.08
N GLU A 260 -0.75 -19.85 9.34
CA GLU A 260 -0.09 -20.70 8.32
C GLU A 260 -0.41 -22.18 8.42
N PHE A 261 -0.96 -22.62 9.56
CA PHE A 261 -1.37 -24.00 9.77
C PHE A 261 -2.89 -24.12 9.97
N LEU A 262 -3.46 -23.45 10.99
CA LEU A 262 -4.88 -23.63 11.33
C LEU A 262 -5.84 -23.05 10.28
N VAL A 263 -5.59 -21.83 9.80
CA VAL A 263 -6.44 -21.17 8.80
C VAL A 263 -6.52 -21.97 7.49
N PRO A 264 -5.42 -22.34 6.80
CA PRO A 264 -5.54 -23.06 5.53
C PRO A 264 -6.04 -24.50 5.71
N LEU A 265 -5.83 -25.11 6.88
CA LEU A 265 -6.43 -26.40 7.21
C LEU A 265 -7.97 -26.31 7.22
N ALA A 266 -8.52 -25.25 7.85
CA ALA A 266 -9.95 -24.97 7.89
C ALA A 266 -10.50 -24.42 6.56
N TRP A 267 -9.69 -23.72 5.76
CA TRP A 267 -10.15 -22.97 4.59
C TRP A 267 -9.62 -23.51 3.25
N LYS A 268 -9.84 -24.80 2.99
CA LYS A 268 -9.54 -25.45 1.69
C LYS A 268 -8.12 -25.19 1.15
N GLY A 269 -7.12 -25.10 2.02
CA GLY A 269 -5.74 -24.87 1.64
C GLY A 269 -5.39 -23.41 1.36
N ARG A 270 -6.24 -22.45 1.72
CA ARG A 270 -6.01 -21.03 1.48
C ARG A 270 -5.61 -20.30 2.76
N THR A 271 -4.46 -19.64 2.75
CA THR A 271 -4.12 -18.63 3.77
C THR A 271 -4.87 -17.32 3.48
N LEU A 272 -4.72 -16.32 4.34
CA LEU A 272 -5.37 -15.01 4.12
C LEU A 272 -4.70 -14.25 2.97
N GLY A 273 -3.38 -14.20 2.94
CA GLY A 273 -2.57 -13.69 1.83
C GLY A 273 -2.77 -14.50 0.55
N GLY A 274 -2.81 -15.83 0.65
CA GLY A 274 -3.15 -16.71 -0.46
C GLY A 274 -4.54 -16.42 -1.03
N SER A 275 -5.53 -16.23 -0.16
CA SER A 275 -6.89 -15.83 -0.56
C SER A 275 -6.92 -14.46 -1.22
N PHE A 276 -6.12 -13.51 -0.74
CA PHE A 276 -6.00 -12.18 -1.31
C PHE A 276 -5.48 -12.20 -2.75
N VAL A 277 -4.45 -13.01 -3.03
CA VAL A 277 -3.86 -13.19 -4.37
C VAL A 277 -4.48 -14.34 -5.17
N ARG A 278 -5.62 -14.88 -4.69
CA ARG A 278 -6.38 -15.97 -5.33
C ARG A 278 -5.51 -17.21 -5.62
N MET A 279 -4.88 -17.77 -4.59
CA MET A 279 -4.21 -19.08 -4.64
C MET A 279 -4.62 -19.98 -3.48
N SER A 280 -4.51 -21.28 -3.72
CA SER A 280 -4.35 -22.27 -2.67
C SER A 280 -2.86 -22.55 -2.47
N CYS A 281 -2.42 -22.73 -1.22
CA CYS A 281 -1.10 -23.28 -0.96
C CYS A 281 -1.07 -24.80 -1.15
N GLU A 282 -2.24 -25.46 -1.13
CA GLU A 282 -2.39 -26.89 -1.39
C GLU A 282 -2.43 -27.14 -2.90
N THR A 283 -1.27 -27.52 -3.45
CA THR A 283 -1.04 -27.77 -4.89
C THR A 283 -1.68 -29.05 -5.42
N ARG A 284 -1.91 -30.01 -4.53
CA ARG A 284 -2.50 -31.32 -4.82
C ARG A 284 -3.46 -31.68 -3.69
N PRO A 285 -4.57 -32.37 -3.98
CA PRO A 285 -5.54 -32.74 -2.96
C PRO A 285 -4.93 -33.74 -1.97
N ARG A 286 -5.00 -33.42 -0.67
CA ARG A 286 -4.54 -34.28 0.43
C ARG A 286 -5.65 -34.40 1.47
N ARG A 287 -5.76 -35.56 2.12
CA ARG A 287 -6.69 -35.84 3.23
C ARG A 287 -5.98 -36.44 4.43
N GLY A 288 -6.62 -36.36 5.59
CA GLY A 288 -6.15 -36.96 6.84
C GLY A 288 -4.74 -36.54 7.24
N LEU A 289 -3.93 -37.51 7.66
CA LEU A 289 -2.57 -37.28 8.16
C LEU A 289 -1.64 -36.65 7.11
N LEU A 290 -1.77 -37.02 5.83
CA LEU A 290 -0.96 -36.46 4.74
C LEU A 290 -1.16 -34.94 4.61
N ARG A 291 -2.41 -34.48 4.79
CA ARG A 291 -2.74 -33.05 4.76
C ARG A 291 -2.12 -32.30 5.94
N VAL A 292 -2.13 -32.91 7.13
CA VAL A 292 -1.49 -32.35 8.32
C VAL A 292 0.03 -32.25 8.14
N VAL A 293 0.67 -33.33 7.68
CA VAL A 293 2.12 -33.36 7.40
C VAL A 293 2.50 -32.28 6.40
N PHE A 294 1.71 -32.09 5.34
CA PHE A 294 1.93 -31.00 4.37
C PHE A 294 2.01 -29.62 5.05
N PHE A 295 1.04 -29.28 5.90
CA PHE A 295 1.04 -28.00 6.60
C PHE A 295 2.17 -27.89 7.64
N VAL A 296 2.54 -28.98 8.31
CA VAL A 296 3.68 -28.99 9.24
C VAL A 296 4.99 -28.70 8.49
N VAL A 297 5.24 -29.36 7.36
CA VAL A 297 6.47 -29.13 6.56
C VAL A 297 6.48 -27.71 6.01
N ARG A 298 5.34 -27.21 5.51
CA ARG A 298 5.20 -25.82 5.05
C ARG A 298 5.49 -24.82 6.16
N LEU A 299 4.93 -25.03 7.35
CA LEU A 299 5.16 -24.19 8.54
C LEU A 299 6.64 -24.22 8.95
N ALA A 300 7.30 -25.38 8.92
CA ALA A 300 8.72 -25.51 9.22
C ALA A 300 9.59 -24.71 8.24
N VAL A 301 9.29 -24.77 6.94
CA VAL A 301 9.97 -23.95 5.93
C VAL A 301 9.80 -22.46 6.23
N PHE A 302 8.58 -22.01 6.54
CA PHE A 302 8.33 -20.60 6.86
C PHE A 302 9.00 -20.16 8.16
N TYR A 303 9.03 -21.03 9.18
CA TYR A 303 9.76 -20.78 10.42
C TYR A 303 11.27 -20.60 10.16
N LEU A 304 11.86 -21.41 9.28
CA LEU A 304 13.26 -21.25 8.86
C LEU A 304 13.48 -19.94 8.12
N VAL A 305 12.54 -19.50 7.27
CA VAL A 305 12.62 -18.19 6.60
C VAL A 305 12.58 -17.06 7.62
N VAL A 306 11.70 -17.10 8.61
CA VAL A 306 11.65 -16.07 9.65
C VAL A 306 12.93 -16.07 10.51
N LYS A 307 13.44 -17.26 10.85
CA LYS A 307 14.60 -17.39 11.74
C LYS A 307 15.92 -17.07 11.05
N PHE A 308 16.05 -17.41 9.77
CA PHE A 308 17.28 -17.33 8.99
C PHE A 308 16.99 -16.81 7.55
N PRO A 309 16.50 -15.56 7.39
CA PRO A 309 15.92 -15.09 6.13
C PRO A 309 16.88 -15.16 4.95
N ALA A 310 18.12 -14.68 5.10
CA ALA A 310 19.10 -14.68 4.01
C ALA A 310 19.40 -16.11 3.49
N TYR A 311 19.72 -17.03 4.41
CA TYR A 311 20.07 -18.41 4.07
C TYR A 311 18.88 -19.22 3.56
N ALA A 312 17.73 -19.10 4.21
CA ALA A 312 16.54 -19.83 3.84
C ALA A 312 15.99 -19.36 2.48
N LEU A 313 15.95 -18.04 2.22
CA LEU A 313 15.52 -17.52 0.92
C LEU A 313 16.49 -17.91 -0.20
N ALA A 314 17.80 -17.86 0.04
CA ALA A 314 18.80 -18.33 -0.93
C ALA A 314 18.63 -19.83 -1.24
N ALA A 315 18.45 -20.66 -0.21
CA ALA A 315 18.22 -22.09 -0.37
C ALA A 315 16.92 -22.38 -1.13
N LEU A 316 15.83 -21.68 -0.82
CA LEU A 316 14.55 -21.80 -1.51
C LEU A 316 14.62 -21.31 -2.97
N LEU A 317 15.42 -20.28 -3.25
CA LEU A 317 15.65 -19.81 -4.62
C LEU A 317 16.39 -20.86 -5.44
N VAL A 318 17.48 -21.41 -4.91
CA VAL A 318 18.22 -22.50 -5.55
C VAL A 318 17.31 -23.71 -5.78
N TRP A 319 16.56 -24.11 -4.75
CA TRP A 319 15.58 -25.20 -4.84
C TRP A 319 14.55 -24.95 -5.95
N TRP A 320 13.99 -23.74 -6.01
CA TRP A 320 13.01 -23.37 -7.03
C TRP A 320 13.60 -23.39 -8.44
N VAL A 321 14.84 -22.93 -8.63
CA VAL A 321 15.51 -22.96 -9.94
C VAL A 321 15.65 -24.41 -10.44
N VAL A 322 15.98 -25.35 -9.54
CA VAL A 322 16.17 -26.76 -9.86
C VAL A 322 14.85 -27.50 -10.06
N PHE A 323 13.93 -27.41 -9.11
CA PHE A 323 12.72 -28.26 -9.06
C PHE A 323 11.45 -27.57 -9.56
N ARG A 324 11.46 -26.25 -9.76
CA ARG A 324 10.30 -25.43 -10.15
C ARG A 324 9.06 -25.63 -9.25
N ALA A 325 9.30 -26.01 -8.00
CA ALA A 325 8.28 -26.28 -6.98
C ALA A 325 8.87 -26.06 -5.59
N MET A 326 8.04 -25.83 -4.57
CA MET A 326 8.52 -25.68 -3.19
C MET A 326 8.81 -27.04 -2.54
N PRO A 327 9.68 -27.12 -1.51
CA PRO A 327 10.00 -28.40 -0.85
C PRO A 327 8.76 -29.17 -0.37
N TYR A 328 7.79 -28.44 0.21
CA TYR A 328 6.52 -29.03 0.68
C TYR A 328 5.58 -29.47 -0.47
N ASP A 329 5.76 -29.00 -1.70
CA ASP A 329 4.97 -29.43 -2.85
C ASP A 329 5.34 -30.85 -3.32
N MET A 330 6.53 -31.34 -2.93
CA MET A 330 7.01 -32.70 -3.27
C MET A 330 6.29 -33.80 -2.49
N LEU A 331 5.54 -33.45 -1.44
CA LEU A 331 4.78 -34.44 -0.67
C LEU A 331 3.66 -35.06 -1.53
N PRO A 332 3.41 -36.39 -1.41
CA PRO A 332 2.46 -37.09 -2.25
C PRO A 332 1.03 -36.57 -2.09
N ALA A 333 0.20 -36.77 -3.13
CA ALA A 333 -1.24 -36.56 -3.06
C ALA A 333 -1.93 -37.75 -2.37
N SER A 334 -3.19 -37.58 -1.99
CA SER A 334 -4.00 -38.72 -1.57
C SER A 334 -4.42 -39.54 -2.80
N ARG A 335 -4.00 -40.80 -2.87
CA ARG A 335 -4.24 -41.73 -4.01
C ARG A 335 -5.70 -41.80 -4.45
N GLU A 336 -6.64 -41.72 -3.50
CA GLU A 336 -8.10 -41.74 -3.75
C GLU A 336 -8.65 -40.51 -4.49
N LEU A 337 -7.83 -39.46 -4.64
CA LEU A 337 -8.22 -38.17 -5.24
C LEU A 337 -7.39 -37.82 -6.48
N GLU A 338 -6.51 -38.73 -6.91
CA GLU A 338 -5.87 -38.59 -8.22
C GLU A 338 -6.92 -38.91 -9.28
N PRO A 339 -7.15 -38.03 -10.28
CA PRO A 339 -7.93 -38.43 -11.44
C PRO A 339 -7.22 -39.63 -12.07
N GLU A 340 -7.96 -40.71 -12.34
CA GLU A 340 -7.41 -41.86 -13.04
C GLU A 340 -6.68 -41.37 -14.29
N GLN A 341 -5.35 -41.51 -14.28
CA GLN A 341 -4.55 -41.29 -15.47
C GLN A 341 -4.83 -42.49 -16.38
N GLY A 342 -5.87 -42.35 -17.21
CA GLY A 342 -6.13 -43.23 -18.35
C GLY A 342 -5.16 -42.98 -19.49
#